data_AF-A0A0D9V7B9-F1
#
_entry.id   AF-A0A0D9V7B9-F1
#
_cell.length_a   1.000
_cell.length_b   1.000
_cell.length_c   1.000
_cell.angle_alpha   90.00
_cell.angle_beta   90.00
_cell.angle_gamma   90.00
#
_symmetry.space_group_name_H-M   'P 1'
#
loop_
_entity.id
_entity.type
_entity.pdbx_description
1 polymer ?
#
loop_
_entity_poly.entity_id
_entity_poly.type
_entity_poly.pdbx_seq_one_letter_code
_entity_poly.pdbx_strand_id
1 'polypeptide(L)'
;MASAAPTPQPLLPVTNPAAGGGPAPSSGSSLSDAAISTPAFRLFMSRLSDTARRSLADRRPWTELVDRSAISKPDSLSEATSRLRRNVAYFRVNYAAVVALSLAASLLAHPFSLLVLLGILGGWCFLYVFRAADQPVVLFGRTFTDRETLLGLVVASVLAFFMTSVASLIISGLLVGGAIVAVHGAFRVPEDLFLDEPSVGGNGNTTSRLLSFLASPGSGV
;
A
#
# COMPACT_ATOMS: atom_id res chain seq x y z
N MET A 1 -3.95 -92.27 43.26
CA MET A 1 -4.84 -92.24 42.07
C MET A 1 -6.26 -92.11 42.61
N ALA A 2 -7.07 -91.08 42.40
CA ALA A 2 -7.00 -89.87 41.61
C ALA A 2 -7.59 -88.72 42.46
N SER A 3 -7.01 -87.53 42.30
CA SER A 3 -7.37 -86.29 42.98
C SER A 3 -8.68 -85.74 42.42
N ALA A 4 -9.65 -85.47 43.30
CA ALA A 4 -10.90 -84.80 42.94
C ALA A 4 -10.67 -83.28 42.92
N ALA A 5 -11.01 -82.65 41.79
CA ALA A 5 -10.85 -81.23 41.55
C ALA A 5 -11.83 -80.38 42.41
N PRO A 6 -11.41 -79.23 42.96
CA PRO A 6 -12.32 -78.25 43.53
C PRO A 6 -12.85 -77.29 42.45
N THR A 7 -14.15 -77.03 42.49
CA THR A 7 -14.91 -76.09 41.65
C THR A 7 -14.47 -74.63 41.86
N PRO A 8 -14.28 -73.81 40.80
CA PRO A 8 -14.01 -72.38 40.94
C PRO A 8 -15.28 -71.58 41.28
N GLN A 9 -15.12 -70.55 42.13
CA GLN A 9 -16.19 -69.68 42.61
C GLN A 9 -16.57 -68.58 41.59
N PRO A 10 -17.78 -67.99 41.68
CA PRO A 10 -18.25 -66.97 40.75
C PRO A 10 -17.52 -65.63 40.94
N LEU A 11 -17.03 -65.05 39.85
CA LEU A 11 -16.46 -63.70 39.84
C LEU A 11 -17.58 -62.66 39.95
N LEU A 12 -17.52 -61.82 40.99
CA LEU A 12 -18.44 -60.69 41.16
C LEU A 12 -18.10 -59.54 40.20
N PRO A 13 -19.09 -58.82 39.65
CA PRO A 13 -18.87 -57.62 38.85
C PRO A 13 -18.31 -56.47 39.69
N VAL A 14 -17.19 -55.88 39.26
CA VAL A 14 -16.73 -54.58 39.76
C VAL A 14 -17.60 -53.49 39.12
N THR A 15 -18.49 -52.90 39.92
CA THR A 15 -19.24 -51.68 39.57
C THR A 15 -18.30 -50.47 39.65
N ASN A 16 -17.94 -49.89 38.51
CA ASN A 16 -17.37 -48.54 38.45
C ASN A 16 -18.52 -47.52 38.33
N PRO A 17 -18.62 -46.51 39.22
CA PRO A 17 -19.72 -45.55 39.15
C PRO A 17 -19.47 -44.50 38.06
N ALA A 18 -20.44 -44.45 37.13
CA ALA A 18 -21.00 -43.33 36.40
C ALA A 18 -20.17 -42.05 36.14
N ALA A 19 -20.15 -41.60 34.88
CA ALA A 19 -20.70 -40.29 34.50
C ALA A 19 -20.84 -40.11 32.97
N GLY A 20 -22.09 -39.98 32.54
CA GLY A 20 -22.61 -39.21 31.41
C GLY A 20 -21.73 -38.89 30.20
N GLY A 21 -22.04 -39.51 29.07
CA GLY A 21 -21.72 -38.97 27.75
C GLY A 21 -22.52 -37.69 27.48
N GLY A 22 -21.89 -36.54 27.68
CA GLY A 22 -22.29 -35.26 27.08
C GLY A 22 -21.38 -34.94 25.89
N PRO A 23 -21.87 -34.28 24.84
CA PRO A 23 -21.03 -33.91 23.70
C PRO A 23 -19.98 -32.88 24.16
N ALA A 24 -18.71 -33.18 23.90
CA ALA A 24 -17.62 -32.25 24.11
C ALA A 24 -17.78 -31.02 23.19
N PRO A 25 -17.61 -29.79 23.68
CA PRO A 25 -17.53 -28.64 22.81
C PRO A 25 -16.20 -28.70 22.06
N SER A 26 -16.26 -28.88 20.75
CA SER A 26 -15.14 -28.61 19.86
C SER A 26 -14.92 -27.09 19.83
N SER A 27 -14.18 -26.57 20.80
CA SER A 27 -13.64 -25.21 20.78
C SER A 27 -12.48 -25.15 19.79
N GLY A 28 -12.82 -25.25 18.50
CA GLY A 28 -11.90 -25.05 17.38
C GLY A 28 -11.76 -23.57 17.06
N SER A 29 -10.70 -22.94 17.58
CA SER A 29 -9.85 -21.96 16.90
C SER A 29 -10.46 -20.94 15.91
N SER A 30 -11.65 -20.37 16.14
CA SER A 30 -12.16 -19.23 15.33
C SER A 30 -11.84 -17.84 15.92
N LEU A 31 -11.45 -17.79 17.19
CA LEU A 31 -11.16 -16.53 17.89
C LEU A 31 -9.83 -15.88 17.46
N SER A 32 -8.95 -16.65 16.82
CA SER A 32 -7.61 -16.22 16.43
C SER A 32 -7.64 -15.33 15.18
N ASP A 33 -8.42 -15.67 14.15
CA ASP A 33 -8.40 -14.94 12.88
C ASP A 33 -9.07 -13.55 12.96
N ALA A 34 -10.19 -13.42 13.67
CA ALA A 34 -10.88 -12.14 13.83
C ALA A 34 -10.12 -11.16 14.75
N ALA A 35 -9.42 -11.69 15.76
CA ALA A 35 -8.63 -10.88 16.69
C ALA A 35 -7.32 -10.38 16.07
N ILE A 36 -6.82 -10.98 14.98
CA ILE A 36 -5.58 -10.57 14.30
C ILE A 36 -5.85 -9.49 13.22
N SER A 37 -7.00 -9.52 12.55
CA SER A 37 -7.33 -8.57 11.47
C SER A 37 -7.42 -7.11 11.97
N THR A 38 -8.03 -6.91 13.14
CA THR A 38 -8.24 -5.60 13.76
C THR A 38 -6.94 -4.92 14.23
N PRO A 39 -6.01 -5.58 14.96
CA PRO A 39 -4.73 -4.97 15.32
C PRO A 39 -3.80 -4.80 14.12
N ALA A 40 -3.78 -5.75 13.16
CA ALA A 40 -2.98 -5.60 11.94
C ALA A 40 -3.42 -4.37 11.11
N PHE A 41 -4.74 -4.18 10.96
CA PHE A 41 -5.29 -3.00 10.30
C PHE A 41 -4.93 -1.70 11.03
N ARG A 42 -5.04 -1.64 12.36
CA ARG A 42 -4.64 -0.45 13.15
C ARG A 42 -3.15 -0.14 13.02
N LEU A 43 -2.30 -1.17 13.03
CA LEU A 43 -0.85 -1.01 12.82
C LEU A 43 -0.50 -0.55 11.40
N PHE A 44 -1.23 -1.05 10.40
CA PHE A 44 -1.11 -0.55 9.03
C PHE A 44 -1.52 0.93 8.95
N MET A 45 -2.67 1.29 9.52
CA MET A 45 -3.18 2.66 9.54
C MET A 45 -2.25 3.61 10.29
N SER A 46 -1.65 3.19 11.40
CA SER A 46 -0.68 4.02 12.12
C SER A 46 0.59 4.22 11.30
N ARG A 47 1.14 3.16 10.69
CA ARG A 47 2.29 3.26 9.78
C ARG A 47 2.00 4.15 8.57
N LEU A 48 0.82 4.02 7.98
CA LEU A 48 0.39 4.86 6.86
C LEU A 48 0.27 6.32 7.30
N SER A 49 -0.36 6.57 8.45
CA SER A 49 -0.51 7.90 9.03
C SER A 49 0.84 8.54 9.35
N ASP A 50 1.76 7.79 9.94
CA ASP A 50 3.11 8.25 10.24
C ASP A 50 3.90 8.56 8.96
N THR A 51 3.77 7.70 7.94
CA THR A 51 4.40 7.91 6.63
C THR A 51 3.84 9.15 5.94
N ALA A 52 2.52 9.34 5.97
CA ALA A 52 1.86 10.52 5.44
C ALA A 52 2.29 11.79 6.19
N ARG A 53 2.34 11.75 7.53
CA ARG A 53 2.79 12.87 8.36
C ARG A 53 4.24 13.24 8.08
N ARG A 54 5.15 12.26 8.02
CA ARG A 54 6.56 12.49 7.66
C ARG A 54 6.68 13.06 6.24
N SER A 55 5.96 12.49 5.28
CA SER A 55 5.94 12.99 3.91
C SER A 55 5.40 14.43 3.82
N LEU A 56 4.40 14.79 4.63
CA LEU A 56 3.86 16.15 4.67
C LEU A 56 4.76 17.12 5.45
N ALA A 57 5.53 16.63 6.43
CA ALA A 57 6.53 17.41 7.15
C ALA A 57 7.74 17.77 6.26
N ASP A 58 8.12 16.87 5.34
CA ASP A 58 9.16 17.12 4.33
C ASP A 58 8.70 18.06 3.18
N ARG A 59 7.49 18.64 3.27
CA ARG A 59 6.96 19.55 2.26
C ARG A 59 7.73 20.87 2.27
N ARG A 60 8.18 21.31 1.09
CA ARG A 60 8.78 22.64 0.93
C ARG A 60 7.71 23.75 1.01
N PRO A 61 8.07 24.95 1.48
CA PRO A 61 7.17 26.10 1.50
C PRO A 61 6.51 26.32 0.13
N TRP A 62 5.18 26.48 0.09
CA TRP A 62 4.48 26.76 -1.17
C TRP A 62 4.85 28.11 -1.78
N THR A 63 5.26 29.07 -0.94
CA THR A 63 5.76 30.37 -1.37
C THR A 63 7.04 30.23 -2.20
N GLU A 64 7.92 29.31 -1.80
CA GLU A 64 9.12 28.98 -2.54
C GLU A 64 8.72 28.38 -3.89
N LEU A 65 7.83 27.38 -3.92
CA LEU A 65 7.34 26.75 -5.16
C LEU A 65 6.77 27.77 -6.17
N VAL A 66 6.04 28.79 -5.70
CA VAL A 66 5.35 29.77 -6.56
C VAL A 66 6.20 31.04 -6.78
N ASP A 67 7.45 31.05 -6.33
CA ASP A 67 8.34 32.19 -6.56
C ASP A 67 8.54 32.44 -8.06
N ARG A 68 8.02 33.59 -8.52
CA ARG A 68 8.09 34.01 -9.92
C ARG A 68 9.47 34.52 -10.32
N SER A 69 10.27 34.96 -9.36
CA SER A 69 11.63 35.46 -9.63
C SER A 69 12.57 34.34 -10.08
N ALA A 70 12.30 33.10 -9.66
CA ALA A 70 13.05 31.92 -10.03
C ALA A 70 12.64 31.31 -11.39
N ILE A 71 11.72 31.94 -12.15
CA ILE A 71 11.25 31.41 -13.44
C ILE A 71 12.05 32.03 -14.59
N SER A 72 12.71 31.19 -15.39
CA SER A 72 13.40 31.60 -16.62
C SER A 72 13.17 30.60 -17.76
N LYS A 73 13.24 31.08 -19.00
CA LYS A 73 13.13 30.22 -20.18
C LYS A 73 14.42 29.38 -20.31
N PRO A 74 14.34 28.05 -20.47
CA PRO A 74 15.52 27.23 -20.73
C PRO A 74 16.04 27.48 -22.15
N ASP A 75 17.36 27.48 -22.33
CA ASP A 75 18.02 27.73 -23.61
C ASP A 75 18.03 26.49 -24.51
N SER A 76 17.90 25.30 -23.90
CA SER A 76 17.88 24.02 -24.62
C SER A 76 17.00 22.96 -23.94
N LEU A 77 16.61 21.92 -24.68
CA LEU A 77 15.86 20.77 -24.13
C LEU A 77 16.70 19.97 -23.11
N SER A 78 18.02 19.86 -23.31
CA SER A 78 18.94 19.24 -22.35
C SER A 78 18.97 19.99 -21.02
N GLU A 79 18.90 21.33 -21.08
CA GLU A 79 18.82 22.14 -19.88
C GLU A 79 17.46 22.00 -19.20
N ALA A 80 16.36 22.10 -19.96
CA ALA A 80 15.00 21.93 -19.46
C ALA A 80 14.81 20.60 -18.70
N THR A 81 15.33 19.50 -19.26
CA THR A 81 15.27 18.17 -18.62
C THR A 81 16.16 18.07 -17.38
N SER A 82 17.32 18.72 -17.38
CA SER A 82 18.19 18.81 -16.19
C SER A 82 17.53 19.59 -15.05
N ARG A 83 16.94 20.76 -15.36
CA ARG A 83 16.17 21.58 -14.42
C ARG A 83 14.97 20.79 -13.86
N LEU A 84 14.22 20.14 -14.74
CA LEU A 84 13.08 19.30 -14.34
C LEU A 84 13.50 18.20 -13.35
N ARG A 85 14.58 17.46 -13.65
CA ARG A 85 15.05 16.38 -12.76
C ARG A 85 15.42 16.89 -11.37
N ARG A 86 16.13 18.01 -11.29
CA ARG A 86 16.53 18.65 -10.02
C ARG A 86 15.30 19.14 -9.24
N ASN A 87 14.40 19.85 -9.90
CA ASN A 87 13.20 20.40 -9.28
C ASN A 87 12.21 19.30 -8.83
N VAL A 88 12.08 18.20 -9.58
CA VAL A 88 11.25 17.05 -9.18
C VAL A 88 11.77 16.39 -7.91
N ALA A 89 13.09 16.26 -7.77
CA ALA A 89 13.69 15.74 -6.54
C ALA A 89 13.48 16.70 -5.36
N TYR A 90 13.66 18.00 -5.59
CA TYR A 90 13.58 19.02 -4.56
C TYR A 90 12.14 19.28 -4.05
N PHE A 91 11.17 19.42 -4.95
CA PHE A 91 9.75 19.69 -4.66
C PHE A 91 8.87 18.44 -4.70
N ARG A 92 9.44 17.25 -4.51
CA ARG A 92 8.75 15.95 -4.69
C ARG A 92 7.37 15.90 -4.03
N VAL A 93 7.26 16.34 -2.78
CA VAL A 93 6.00 16.33 -2.02
C VAL A 93 4.99 17.34 -2.57
N ASN A 94 5.44 18.55 -2.92
CA ASN A 94 4.58 19.59 -3.50
C ASN A 94 4.07 19.16 -4.89
N TYR A 95 4.92 18.57 -5.73
CA TYR A 95 4.52 18.05 -7.05
C TYR A 95 3.58 16.86 -6.95
N ALA A 96 3.82 15.95 -6.00
CA ALA A 96 2.88 14.87 -5.71
C ALA A 96 1.50 15.43 -5.30
N ALA A 97 1.47 16.49 -4.49
CA ALA A 97 0.22 17.16 -4.14
C ALA A 97 -0.48 17.80 -5.36
N VAL A 98 0.26 18.46 -6.26
CA VAL A 98 -0.31 19.03 -7.50
C VAL A 98 -0.91 17.94 -8.40
N VAL A 99 -0.22 16.82 -8.59
CA VAL A 99 -0.73 15.68 -9.37
C VAL A 99 -1.95 15.07 -8.70
N ALA A 100 -1.92 14.88 -7.38
CA ALA A 100 -3.06 14.35 -6.62
C ALA A 100 -4.27 15.28 -6.70
N LEU A 101 -4.08 16.60 -6.62
CA LEU A 101 -5.15 17.59 -6.78
C LEU A 101 -5.73 17.58 -8.20
N SER A 102 -4.88 17.45 -9.22
CA SER A 102 -5.32 17.34 -10.63
C SER A 102 -6.16 16.08 -10.85
N LEU A 103 -5.73 14.96 -10.28
CA LEU A 103 -6.48 13.70 -10.32
C LEU A 103 -7.80 13.81 -9.55
N ALA A 104 -7.79 14.41 -8.36
CA ALA A 104 -8.99 14.63 -7.57
C ALA A 104 -9.99 15.52 -8.33
N ALA A 105 -9.53 16.64 -8.91
CA ALA A 105 -10.36 17.51 -9.72
C ALA A 105 -10.98 16.76 -10.92
N SER A 106 -10.21 15.90 -11.59
CA SER A 106 -10.70 15.05 -12.66
C SER A 106 -11.78 14.07 -12.19
N LEU A 107 -11.67 13.51 -10.99
CA LEU A 107 -12.70 12.62 -10.45
C LEU A 107 -13.95 13.39 -9.99
N LEU A 108 -13.76 14.54 -9.34
CA LEU A 108 -14.86 15.39 -8.87
C LEU A 108 -15.69 15.96 -10.02
N ALA A 109 -15.06 16.24 -11.17
CA ALA A 109 -15.76 16.67 -12.39
C ALA A 109 -16.69 15.57 -12.97
N HIS A 110 -16.53 14.31 -12.55
CA HIS A 110 -17.30 13.17 -13.02
C HIS A 110 -18.02 12.46 -11.84
N PRO A 111 -19.09 13.07 -11.29
CA PRO A 111 -19.73 12.62 -10.05
C PRO A 111 -20.30 11.20 -10.13
N PHE A 112 -20.78 10.77 -11.30
CA PHE A 112 -21.26 9.40 -11.51
C PHE A 112 -20.13 8.37 -11.35
N SER A 113 -18.98 8.63 -11.99
CA SER A 113 -17.80 7.78 -11.86
C SER A 113 -17.31 7.72 -10.42
N LEU A 114 -17.32 8.87 -9.74
CA LEU A 114 -16.95 8.98 -8.32
C LEU A 114 -17.90 8.19 -7.43
N LEU A 115 -19.21 8.26 -7.66
CA LEU A 115 -20.21 7.51 -6.89
C LEU A 115 -20.03 6.01 -7.06
N VAL A 116 -19.85 5.53 -8.29
CA VAL A 116 -19.61 4.09 -8.56
C VAL A 116 -18.33 3.63 -7.86
N LEU A 117 -17.25 4.39 -7.95
CA LEU A 117 -15.98 4.06 -7.30
C LEU A 117 -16.11 4.04 -5.76
N LEU A 118 -16.82 5.02 -5.18
CA LEU A 118 -17.10 5.05 -3.74
C LEU A 118 -17.99 3.89 -3.29
N GLY A 119 -18.98 3.49 -4.09
CA GLY A 119 -19.83 2.35 -3.78
C GLY A 119 -19.04 1.05 -3.75
N ILE A 120 -18.18 0.82 -4.75
CA ILE A 120 -17.27 -0.33 -4.79
C ILE A 120 -16.30 -0.31 -3.61
N LEU A 121 -15.63 0.82 -3.37
CA LEU A 121 -14.71 0.98 -2.24
C LEU A 121 -15.42 0.77 -0.90
N GLY A 122 -16.63 1.31 -0.75
CA GLY A 122 -17.49 1.09 0.41
C GLY A 122 -17.83 -0.38 0.61
N GLY A 123 -18.10 -1.12 -0.46
CA GLY A 123 -18.28 -2.57 -0.44
C GLY A 123 -17.04 -3.32 0.05
N TRP A 124 -15.86 -2.99 -0.47
CA TRP A 124 -14.59 -3.58 -0.01
C TRP A 124 -14.32 -3.25 1.47
N CYS A 125 -14.48 -1.99 1.87
CA CYS A 125 -14.31 -1.58 3.26
C CYS A 125 -15.33 -2.27 4.18
N PHE A 126 -16.58 -2.39 3.76
CA PHE A 126 -17.58 -3.12 4.52
C PHE A 126 -17.15 -4.56 4.76
N LEU A 127 -16.72 -5.29 3.72
CA LEU A 127 -16.37 -6.70 3.84
C LEU A 127 -15.11 -6.98 4.67
N TYR A 128 -14.11 -6.10 4.60
CA TYR A 128 -12.77 -6.36 5.17
C TYR A 128 -12.42 -5.50 6.39
N VAL A 129 -13.09 -4.37 6.59
CA VAL A 129 -12.80 -3.44 7.69
C VAL A 129 -13.91 -3.43 8.72
N PHE A 130 -15.18 -3.38 8.27
CA PHE A 130 -16.32 -3.20 9.19
C PHE A 130 -17.04 -4.51 9.54
N ARG A 131 -16.96 -5.54 8.70
CA ARG A 131 -17.64 -6.82 8.90
C ARG A 131 -16.77 -7.78 9.73
N ALA A 132 -17.37 -8.38 10.75
CA ALA A 132 -16.76 -9.49 11.47
C ALA A 132 -16.72 -10.74 10.57
N ALA A 133 -15.62 -11.50 10.61
CA ALA A 133 -15.37 -12.63 9.70
C ALA A 133 -16.50 -13.68 9.69
N ASP A 134 -17.20 -13.86 10.81
CA ASP A 134 -18.24 -14.88 10.98
C ASP A 134 -19.66 -14.38 10.63
N GLN A 135 -19.82 -13.13 10.20
CA GLN A 135 -21.15 -12.56 9.94
C GLN A 135 -21.54 -12.69 8.45
N PRO A 136 -22.58 -13.47 8.12
CA PRO A 136 -23.03 -13.62 6.74
C PRO A 136 -23.70 -12.33 6.25
N VAL A 137 -23.54 -12.04 4.95
CA VAL A 137 -24.16 -10.88 4.32
C VAL A 137 -25.61 -11.21 4.00
N VAL A 138 -26.54 -10.46 4.58
CA VAL A 138 -27.99 -10.63 4.34
C VAL A 138 -28.48 -9.45 3.52
N LEU A 139 -28.94 -9.71 2.30
CA LEU A 139 -29.61 -8.72 1.45
C LEU A 139 -31.02 -9.21 1.12
N PHE A 140 -32.02 -8.33 1.26
CA PHE A 140 -33.42 -8.62 0.92
C PHE A 140 -33.97 -9.90 1.57
N GLY A 141 -33.53 -10.22 2.79
CA GLY A 141 -33.94 -11.42 3.52
C GLY A 141 -33.25 -12.71 3.06
N ARG A 142 -32.32 -12.66 2.11
CA ARG A 142 -31.49 -13.79 1.67
C ARG A 142 -30.08 -13.68 2.24
N THR A 143 -29.59 -14.77 2.80
CA THR A 143 -28.18 -14.93 3.19
C THR A 143 -27.34 -15.26 1.97
N PHE A 144 -26.27 -14.49 1.77
CA PHE A 144 -25.25 -14.73 0.75
C PHE A 144 -24.03 -15.34 1.40
N THR A 145 -23.46 -16.35 0.74
CA THR A 145 -22.18 -16.92 1.14
C THR A 145 -21.05 -15.93 0.88
N ASP A 146 -19.92 -16.10 1.58
CA ASP A 146 -18.74 -15.25 1.36
C ASP A 146 -18.24 -15.32 -0.09
N ARG A 147 -18.34 -16.49 -0.72
CA ARG A 147 -17.95 -16.67 -2.13
C ARG A 147 -18.86 -15.91 -3.08
N GLU A 148 -20.17 -15.97 -2.89
CA GLU A 148 -21.13 -15.21 -3.71
C GLU A 148 -20.94 -13.71 -3.53
N THR A 149 -20.71 -13.26 -2.30
CA THR A 149 -20.49 -11.84 -1.98
C THR A 149 -19.20 -11.33 -2.59
N LEU A 150 -18.10 -12.08 -2.45
CA LEU A 150 -16.81 -11.74 -3.05
C LEU A 150 -16.90 -11.76 -4.57
N LEU A 151 -17.50 -12.79 -5.16
CA LEU A 151 -17.70 -12.88 -6.61
C LEU A 151 -18.53 -11.69 -7.11
N GLY A 152 -19.63 -11.36 -6.44
CA GLY A 152 -20.45 -10.20 -6.75
C GLY A 152 -19.67 -8.89 -6.70
N LEU A 153 -18.84 -8.68 -5.66
CA LEU A 153 -18.04 -7.48 -5.51
C LEU A 153 -16.92 -7.38 -6.57
N VAL A 154 -16.29 -8.50 -6.92
CA VAL A 154 -15.30 -8.58 -8.00
C VAL A 154 -15.96 -8.28 -9.34
N VAL A 155 -17.08 -8.93 -9.67
CA VAL A 155 -17.83 -8.68 -10.91
C VAL A 155 -18.29 -7.23 -10.96
N ALA A 156 -18.81 -6.68 -9.87
CA ALA A 156 -19.20 -5.27 -9.79
C ALA A 156 -18.01 -4.33 -10.01
N SER A 157 -16.82 -4.67 -9.51
CA SER A 157 -15.59 -3.90 -9.70
C SER A 157 -15.12 -3.94 -11.16
N VAL A 158 -15.18 -5.11 -11.81
CA VAL A 158 -14.88 -5.28 -13.24
C VAL A 158 -15.89 -4.50 -14.10
N LEU A 159 -17.18 -4.64 -13.81
CA LEU A 159 -18.22 -3.91 -14.53
C LEU A 159 -18.07 -2.40 -14.33
N ALA A 160 -17.80 -1.95 -13.10
CA ALA A 160 -17.51 -0.56 -12.81
C ALA A 160 -16.32 -0.05 -13.62
N PHE A 161 -15.23 -0.81 -13.73
CA PHE A 161 -14.08 -0.44 -14.54
C PHE A 161 -14.41 -0.24 -16.02
N PHE A 162 -15.28 -1.07 -16.60
CA PHE A 162 -15.71 -0.93 -18.00
C PHE A 162 -16.81 0.12 -18.22
N MET A 163 -17.71 0.26 -17.25
CA MET A 163 -18.85 1.18 -17.33
C MET A 163 -18.44 2.63 -17.03
N THR A 164 -17.42 2.80 -16.18
CA THR A 164 -16.88 4.11 -15.85
C THR A 164 -15.67 4.41 -16.72
N SER A 165 -15.47 5.68 -17.04
CA SER A 165 -14.27 6.14 -17.74
C SER A 165 -13.08 6.31 -16.77
N VAL A 166 -13.04 5.59 -15.64
CA VAL A 166 -12.04 5.76 -14.56
C VAL A 166 -10.61 5.70 -15.08
N ALA A 167 -10.30 4.74 -15.95
CA ALA A 167 -8.97 4.66 -16.56
C ALA A 167 -8.61 5.95 -17.30
N SER A 168 -9.54 6.49 -18.09
CA SER A 168 -9.33 7.75 -18.81
C SER A 168 -9.20 8.95 -17.87
N LEU A 169 -9.95 8.98 -16.76
CA LEU A 169 -9.88 10.05 -15.75
C LEU A 169 -8.53 10.04 -15.02
N ILE A 170 -8.01 8.85 -14.74
CA ILE A 170 -6.68 8.68 -14.16
C ILE A 170 -5.63 9.17 -15.15
N ILE A 171 -5.70 8.73 -16.42
CA ILE A 171 -4.75 9.15 -17.46
C ILE A 171 -4.81 10.66 -17.67
N SER A 172 -6.00 11.26 -17.80
CA SER A 172 -6.15 12.71 -17.99
C SER A 172 -5.65 13.49 -16.79
N GLY A 173 -6.00 13.07 -15.57
CA GLY A 173 -5.52 13.71 -14.33
C GLY A 173 -4.00 13.66 -14.20
N LEU A 174 -3.38 12.51 -14.51
CA LEU A 174 -1.93 12.34 -14.53
C LEU A 174 -1.25 13.15 -15.63
N LEU A 175 -1.83 13.20 -16.84
CA LEU A 175 -1.29 13.99 -17.94
C LEU A 175 -1.33 15.48 -17.62
N VAL A 176 -2.46 15.98 -17.10
CA VAL A 176 -2.61 17.39 -16.71
C VAL A 176 -1.66 17.73 -15.56
N GLY A 177 -1.67 16.95 -14.48
CA GLY A 177 -0.78 17.17 -13.34
C GLY A 177 0.69 17.06 -13.73
N GLY A 178 1.03 16.05 -14.53
CA GLY A 178 2.37 15.84 -15.06
C GLY A 178 2.83 16.98 -15.98
N ALA A 179 1.95 17.50 -16.83
CA ALA A 179 2.25 18.65 -17.68
C ALA A 179 2.50 19.91 -16.84
N ILE A 180 1.68 20.17 -15.80
CA ILE A 180 1.90 21.30 -14.88
C ILE A 180 3.27 21.19 -14.21
N VAL A 181 3.60 20.00 -13.68
CA VAL A 181 4.89 19.73 -13.04
C VAL A 181 6.04 19.86 -14.04
N ALA A 182 5.89 19.34 -15.25
CA ALA A 182 6.90 19.41 -16.29
C ALA A 182 7.20 20.85 -16.71
N VAL A 183 6.15 21.65 -16.97
CA VAL A 183 6.28 23.07 -17.30
C VAL A 183 6.93 23.82 -16.15
N HIS A 184 6.40 23.68 -14.94
CA HIS A 184 6.94 24.40 -13.80
C HIS A 184 8.39 23.99 -13.48
N GLY A 185 8.70 22.70 -13.47
CA GLY A 185 10.04 22.18 -13.19
C GLY A 185 11.07 22.46 -14.28
N ALA A 186 10.67 22.58 -15.54
CA ALA A 186 11.57 22.95 -16.64
C ALA A 186 11.92 24.45 -16.66
N PHE A 187 10.98 25.31 -16.27
CA PHE A 187 11.14 26.76 -16.30
C PHE A 187 11.66 27.33 -14.98
N ARG A 188 11.55 26.62 -13.86
CA ARG A 188 12.14 27.06 -12.59
C ARG A 188 13.65 26.82 -12.61
N VAL A 189 14.44 27.87 -12.34
CA VAL A 189 15.88 27.78 -12.10
C VAL A 189 16.09 27.07 -10.76
N PRO A 190 16.77 25.92 -10.73
CA PRO A 190 17.15 25.30 -9.47
C PRO A 190 18.06 26.25 -8.69
N GLU A 191 17.76 26.52 -7.43
CA GLU A 191 18.71 27.19 -6.54
C GLU A 191 19.94 26.29 -6.39
N ASP A 192 21.13 26.83 -6.63
CA ASP A 192 22.39 26.09 -6.62
C ASP A 192 22.75 25.62 -5.20
N LEU A 193 22.05 24.61 -4.69
CA LEU A 193 22.43 23.84 -3.52
C LEU A 193 23.44 22.72 -3.90
N PHE A 194 24.36 23.03 -4.82
CA PHE A 194 25.48 22.17 -5.21
C PHE A 194 26.73 23.00 -5.57
N LEU A 195 27.03 24.03 -4.78
CA LEU A 195 28.39 24.56 -4.68
C LEU A 195 29.30 23.58 -3.91
N ASP A 196 29.29 22.29 -4.27
CA ASP A 196 30.24 21.24 -3.89
C ASP A 196 29.95 19.95 -4.67
N GLU A 197 30.06 20.01 -6.00
CA GLU A 197 30.74 18.92 -6.70
C GLU A 197 31.38 19.55 -7.94
N PRO A 198 32.71 19.75 -8.01
CA PRO A 198 33.34 19.99 -9.28
C PRO A 198 32.89 18.86 -10.20
N SER A 199 32.16 19.22 -11.26
CA SER A 199 32.03 18.37 -12.41
C SER A 199 33.43 18.19 -12.97
N VAL A 200 34.12 17.15 -12.45
CA VAL A 200 35.17 16.48 -13.19
C VAL A 200 34.48 15.91 -14.41
N GLY A 201 34.37 16.75 -15.43
CA GLY A 201 34.13 16.31 -16.78
C GLY A 201 35.18 15.26 -17.11
N GLY A 202 34.70 14.13 -17.62
CA GLY A 202 35.54 13.10 -18.20
C GLY A 202 35.35 11.76 -17.52
N ASN A 203 34.45 10.95 -18.09
CA ASN A 203 34.58 9.50 -18.22
C ASN A 203 35.54 8.81 -17.23
N GLY A 204 35.22 8.91 -15.93
CA GLY A 204 35.91 8.22 -14.85
C GLY A 204 35.50 6.75 -14.83
N ASN A 205 35.92 6.06 -15.88
CA ASN A 205 36.10 4.63 -15.95
C ASN A 205 36.41 4.04 -14.56
N THR A 206 35.61 3.07 -14.12
CA THR A 206 35.84 2.27 -12.91
C THR A 206 37.27 1.70 -12.85
N THR A 207 37.94 1.59 -14.01
CA THR A 207 39.35 1.26 -14.14
C THR A 207 40.30 2.31 -13.53
N SER A 208 40.06 3.62 -13.62
CA SER A 208 40.98 4.62 -13.01
C SER A 208 40.93 4.60 -11.49
N ARG A 209 39.77 4.31 -10.88
CA ARG A 209 39.65 4.13 -9.43
C ARG A 209 40.34 2.86 -8.92
N LEU A 210 40.30 1.78 -9.69
CA LEU A 210 41.05 0.56 -9.38
C LEU A 210 42.55 0.74 -9.58
N LEU A 211 42.95 1.48 -10.61
CA LEU A 211 44.36 1.81 -10.87
C LEU A 211 44.93 2.74 -9.80
N SER A 212 44.17 3.71 -9.27
CA SER A 212 44.62 4.54 -8.15
C SER A 212 44.78 3.76 -6.84
N PHE A 213 44.03 2.66 -6.66
CA PHE A 213 44.17 1.78 -5.50
C PHE A 213 45.40 0.86 -5.62
N LEU A 214 45.76 0.46 -6.84
CA LEU A 214 46.94 -0.38 -7.13
C LEU A 214 48.23 0.42 -7.27
N ALA A 215 48.16 1.73 -7.54
CA ALA A 215 49.30 2.62 -7.69
C ALA A 215 49.84 3.17 -6.35
N SER A 216 49.37 2.66 -5.20
CA SER A 216 49.99 2.92 -3.90
C SER A 216 50.95 1.77 -3.57
N PRO A 217 52.27 1.92 -3.79
CA PRO A 217 53.24 0.96 -3.29
C PRO A 217 53.40 1.22 -1.79
N GLY A 218 53.27 0.15 -1.00
CA GLY A 218 53.56 0.19 0.42
C GLY A 218 54.96 0.74 0.66
N SER A 219 55.02 1.95 1.24
CA SER A 219 56.17 2.40 2.01
C SER A 219 55.99 1.84 3.43
N GLY A 220 56.36 0.58 3.61
CA GLY A 220 56.74 0.11 4.94
C GLY A 220 58.08 0.74 5.30
N VAL A 221 58.12 1.44 6.43
CA VAL A 221 58.96 1.23 7.62
C VAL A 221 58.39 2.13 8.71
#